data_AF-A0A7S0QW97-F1
#
_entry.id   AF-A0A7S0QW97-F1
#
_cell.length_a   1.000
_cell.length_b   1.000
_cell.length_c   1.000
_cell.angle_alpha   90.00
_cell.angle_beta   90.00
_cell.angle_gamma   90.00
#
_symmetry.space_group_name_H-M   'P 1'
#
loop_
_entity.id
_entity.type
_entity.pdbx_description
1 polymer ?
#
loop_
_entity_poly.entity_id
_entity_poly.type
_entity_poly.pdbx_seq_one_letter_code
_entity_poly.pdbx_strand_id
1 'polypeptide(L)'
;SAQVAGILYLAARRAGLPLLLADVAEALHVTVSGARWQYLAVSNALNLQLPLPSSCMRAMVLRLSSQLLDQHPALASACPLGLGNAPKYGAAGMRGRFNIPSAMSSTTNTGAAAPRQQGAGADDQAAAKPGAWQAVAAAAAMDDAAYSDVRQVPVVKSAMSLAELVAKLGIGEGRPPRTLAGAVLMLVMGPEVRNGQVPLSSLALAEAISAFSHANKAALYDAKRMIEAQLMQVAALLPMGAAITQQTLPAYLPLLSSLVHTLVAMKRATEGAAGTTAALPAAAP
;
A
#
# COMPACT_ATOMS: atom_id res chain seq x y z
N SER A 1 -9.36 -1.52 -24.78
CA SER A 1 -9.50 -1.31 -23.32
C SER A 1 -8.43 -2.05 -22.50
N ALA A 2 -8.18 -3.34 -22.73
CA ALA A 2 -7.20 -4.11 -21.94
C ALA A 2 -5.76 -3.57 -21.98
N GLN A 3 -5.29 -3.12 -23.14
CA GLN A 3 -3.98 -2.47 -23.28
C GLN A 3 -3.90 -1.20 -22.42
N VAL A 4 -4.93 -0.35 -22.46
CA VAL A 4 -5.02 0.87 -21.65
C VAL A 4 -5.00 0.53 -20.16
N ALA A 5 -5.73 -0.51 -19.72
CA ALA A 5 -5.71 -0.98 -18.34
C ALA A 5 -4.31 -1.41 -17.89
N GLY A 6 -3.59 -2.18 -18.72
CA GLY A 6 -2.22 -2.61 -18.43
C GLY A 6 -1.23 -1.44 -18.34
N ILE A 7 -1.31 -0.49 -19.27
CA ILE A 7 -0.46 0.72 -19.29
C ILE A 7 -0.77 1.62 -18.09
N LEU A 8 -2.04 1.86 -17.79
CA LEU A 8 -2.45 2.69 -16.66
C LEU A 8 -1.99 2.08 -15.33
N TYR A 9 -2.15 0.76 -15.17
CA TYR A 9 -1.66 0.06 -13.99
C TYR A 9 -0.13 0.12 -13.86
N LEU A 10 0.60 -0.03 -14.96
CA LEU A 10 2.06 0.12 -14.98
C LEU A 10 2.49 1.54 -14.58
N ALA A 11 1.85 2.57 -15.15
CA ALA A 11 2.11 3.96 -14.81
C ALA A 11 1.82 4.23 -13.32
N ALA A 12 0.68 3.75 -12.81
CA ALA A 12 0.31 3.86 -11.40
C ALA A 12 1.34 3.18 -10.48
N ARG A 13 1.82 1.99 -10.85
CA ARG A 13 2.86 1.27 -10.09
C ARG A 13 4.18 2.02 -10.06
N ARG A 14 4.59 2.64 -11.18
CA ARG A 14 5.80 3.48 -11.22
C ARG A 14 5.63 4.78 -10.43
N ALA A 15 4.41 5.29 -10.35
CA ALA A 15 4.05 6.42 -9.52
C ALA A 15 3.93 6.09 -8.02
N GLY A 16 4.00 4.80 -7.64
CA GLY A 16 3.81 4.38 -6.24
C GLY A 16 2.36 4.44 -5.76
N LEU A 17 1.39 4.58 -6.66
CA LEU A 17 -0.02 4.68 -6.31
C LEU A 17 -0.56 3.32 -5.80
N PRO A 18 -1.41 3.30 -4.75
CA PRO A 18 -2.07 2.10 -4.24
C PRO A 18 -3.25 1.66 -5.13
N LEU A 19 -3.05 1.66 -6.43
CA LEU A 19 -4.01 1.13 -7.39
C LEU A 19 -3.80 -0.38 -7.53
N LEU A 20 -4.91 -1.09 -7.54
CA LEU A 20 -4.93 -2.53 -7.73
C LEU A 20 -5.42 -2.85 -9.12
N LEU A 21 -4.83 -3.89 -9.71
CA LEU A 21 -5.17 -4.29 -11.07
C LEU A 21 -6.66 -4.62 -11.19
N ALA A 22 -7.26 -5.18 -10.14
CA ALA A 22 -8.70 -5.44 -10.06
C ALA A 22 -9.53 -4.15 -10.17
N ASP A 23 -9.17 -3.09 -9.44
CA ASP A 23 -9.89 -1.81 -9.47
C ASP A 23 -9.80 -1.16 -10.86
N VAL A 24 -8.62 -1.22 -11.48
CA VAL A 24 -8.40 -0.69 -12.84
C VAL A 24 -9.18 -1.50 -13.87
N ALA A 25 -9.20 -2.82 -13.73
CA ALA A 25 -9.94 -3.70 -14.62
C ALA A 25 -11.45 -3.49 -14.49
N GLU A 26 -11.96 -3.33 -13.28
CA GLU A 26 -13.37 -3.02 -13.00
C GLU A 26 -13.77 -1.67 -13.60
N ALA A 27 -12.99 -0.61 -13.38
CA ALA A 27 -13.27 0.73 -13.88
C ALA A 27 -13.27 0.83 -15.42
N LEU A 28 -12.53 -0.05 -16.10
CA LEU A 28 -12.45 -0.10 -17.57
C LEU A 28 -13.30 -1.23 -18.17
N HIS A 29 -14.09 -1.94 -17.35
CA HIS A 29 -14.90 -3.10 -17.75
C HIS A 29 -14.08 -4.16 -18.52
N VAL A 30 -12.87 -4.46 -18.05
CA VAL A 30 -11.97 -5.49 -18.61
C VAL A 30 -11.82 -6.64 -17.63
N THR A 31 -11.60 -7.85 -18.13
CA THR A 31 -11.22 -8.98 -17.27
C THR A 31 -9.84 -8.75 -16.64
N VAL A 32 -9.69 -9.11 -15.35
CA VAL A 32 -8.41 -8.98 -14.63
C VAL A 32 -7.30 -9.76 -15.32
N SER A 33 -7.60 -10.94 -15.86
CA SER A 33 -6.67 -11.75 -16.65
C SER A 33 -6.18 -11.02 -17.90
N GLY A 34 -7.09 -10.36 -18.63
CA GLY A 34 -6.75 -9.58 -19.82
C GLY A 34 -5.85 -8.39 -19.48
N ALA A 35 -6.18 -7.64 -18.44
CA ALA A 35 -5.35 -6.53 -17.95
C ALA A 35 -3.95 -7.01 -17.49
N ARG A 36 -3.88 -8.17 -16.82
CA ARG A 36 -2.62 -8.79 -16.36
C ARG A 36 -1.71 -9.15 -17.53
N TRP A 37 -2.25 -9.80 -18.57
CA TRP A 37 -1.46 -10.17 -19.75
C TRP A 37 -0.89 -8.95 -20.45
N GLN A 38 -1.70 -7.89 -20.60
CA GLN A 38 -1.24 -6.65 -21.23
C GLN A 38 -0.18 -5.94 -20.38
N TYR A 39 -0.35 -5.90 -19.06
CA TYR A 39 0.67 -5.39 -18.14
C TYR A 39 2.01 -6.13 -18.31
N LEU A 40 1.99 -7.47 -18.32
CA LEU A 40 3.20 -8.29 -18.49
C LEU A 40 3.85 -8.11 -19.87
N ALA A 41 3.03 -8.06 -20.93
CA ALA A 41 3.53 -7.85 -22.28
C ALA A 41 4.23 -6.49 -22.40
N VAL A 42 3.62 -5.42 -21.88
CA VAL A 42 4.19 -4.07 -21.90
C VAL A 42 5.42 -3.97 -20.99
N SER A 43 5.40 -4.58 -19.80
CA SER A 43 6.57 -4.54 -18.91
C SER A 43 7.79 -5.24 -19.52
N ASN A 44 7.57 -6.37 -20.20
CA ASN A 44 8.62 -7.12 -20.89
C ASN A 44 9.13 -6.36 -22.11
N ALA A 45 8.24 -5.77 -22.91
CA ALA A 45 8.63 -4.98 -24.08
C ALA A 45 9.48 -3.76 -23.71
N LEU A 46 9.22 -3.15 -22.55
CA LEU A 46 9.95 -1.96 -22.07
C LEU A 46 11.15 -2.30 -21.18
N ASN A 47 11.44 -3.58 -20.91
CA ASN A 47 12.50 -4.04 -20.00
C ASN A 47 12.52 -3.28 -18.66
N LEU A 48 11.34 -3.01 -18.10
CA LEU A 48 11.23 -2.23 -16.88
C LEU A 48 11.51 -3.10 -15.66
N GLN A 49 12.54 -2.74 -14.90
CA GLN A 49 12.71 -3.24 -13.53
C GLN A 49 11.57 -2.66 -12.69
N LEU A 50 10.55 -3.49 -12.44
CA LEU A 50 9.40 -3.10 -11.65
C LEU A 50 9.82 -2.91 -10.18
N PRO A 51 9.47 -1.77 -9.56
CA PRO A 51 9.79 -1.54 -8.16
C PRO A 51 9.17 -2.62 -7.28
N LEU A 52 9.94 -3.02 -6.26
CA LEU A 52 9.60 -4.06 -5.29
C LEU A 52 8.19 -3.85 -4.69
N PRO A 53 7.50 -4.93 -4.30
CA PRO A 53 6.13 -4.88 -3.76
C PRO A 53 6.00 -4.13 -2.42
N SER A 54 7.09 -3.62 -1.83
CA SER A 54 7.03 -2.94 -0.53
C SER A 54 6.26 -1.61 -0.55
N SER A 55 6.30 -0.86 -1.66
CA SER A 55 5.60 0.42 -1.76
C SER A 55 4.08 0.27 -1.74
N CYS A 56 3.53 -0.81 -2.31
CA CYS A 56 2.08 -0.98 -2.36
C CYS A 56 1.45 -1.37 -1.03
N MET A 57 2.21 -2.02 -0.13
CA MET A 57 1.72 -2.36 1.21
C MET A 57 1.45 -1.11 2.04
N ARG A 58 2.41 -0.17 2.10
CA ARG A 58 2.24 1.10 2.83
C ARG A 58 1.08 1.93 2.29
N ALA A 59 1.03 2.06 0.97
CA ALA A 59 0.00 2.85 0.31
C ALA A 59 -1.40 2.19 0.47
N MET A 60 -1.50 0.86 0.48
CA MET A 60 -2.74 0.16 0.82
C MET A 60 -3.16 0.36 2.27
N VAL A 61 -2.22 0.30 3.23
CA VAL A 61 -2.53 0.57 4.64
C VAL A 61 -3.01 1.99 4.83
N LEU A 62 -2.40 2.98 4.16
CA LEU A 62 -2.87 4.37 4.17
C LEU A 62 -4.29 4.50 3.61
N ARG A 63 -4.56 3.89 2.45
CA ARG A 63 -5.88 3.92 1.82
C ARG A 63 -6.95 3.30 2.71
N LEU A 64 -6.70 2.11 3.26
CA LEU A 64 -7.64 1.43 4.16
C LEU A 64 -7.81 2.18 5.48
N SER A 65 -6.72 2.71 6.04
CA SER A 65 -6.79 3.54 7.25
C SER A 65 -7.65 4.78 7.04
N SER A 66 -7.48 5.48 5.92
CA SER A 66 -8.28 6.66 5.58
C SER A 66 -9.76 6.31 5.52
N GLN A 67 -10.12 5.24 4.81
CA GLN A 67 -11.51 4.78 4.69
C GLN A 67 -12.13 4.38 6.05
N LEU A 68 -11.34 3.76 6.92
CA LEU A 68 -11.77 3.41 8.27
C LEU A 68 -11.97 4.65 9.14
N LEU A 69 -11.07 5.63 9.08
CA LEU A 69 -11.16 6.88 9.83
C LEU A 69 -12.36 7.72 9.37
N ASP A 70 -12.66 7.72 8.07
CA ASP A 70 -13.82 8.42 7.51
C ASP A 70 -15.15 7.84 8.01
N GLN A 71 -15.25 6.51 8.15
CA GLN A 71 -16.46 5.87 8.70
C GLN A 71 -16.53 5.87 10.22
N HIS A 72 -15.37 5.89 10.89
CA HIS A 72 -15.26 5.81 12.34
C HIS A 72 -14.32 6.89 12.87
N PRO A 73 -14.75 8.17 12.91
CA PRO A 73 -13.91 9.29 13.37
C PRO A 73 -13.46 9.12 14.83
N ALA A 74 -14.18 8.34 15.64
CA ALA A 74 -13.78 7.99 17.01
C ALA A 74 -12.41 7.28 17.07
N LEU A 75 -11.98 6.60 16.00
CA LEU A 75 -10.65 6.00 15.89
C LEU A 75 -9.53 7.05 15.91
N ALA A 76 -9.78 8.24 15.39
CA ALA A 76 -8.79 9.32 15.40
C ALA A 76 -8.59 9.89 16.82
N SER A 77 -9.66 9.94 17.61
CA SER A 77 -9.65 10.48 18.98
C SER A 77 -9.22 9.48 20.05
N ALA A 78 -9.33 8.18 19.76
CA ALA A 78 -9.11 7.11 20.74
C ALA A 78 -7.63 6.91 21.12
N CYS A 79 -6.67 7.55 20.43
CA CYS A 79 -5.26 7.39 20.74
C CYS A 79 -4.77 8.45 21.74
N PRO A 80 -4.49 8.10 23.01
CA PRO A 80 -4.19 9.05 24.07
C PRO A 80 -2.71 9.49 24.10
N LEU A 81 -1.97 9.38 22.98
CA LEU A 81 -0.61 9.94 22.90
C LEU A 81 -0.72 11.47 22.78
N GLY A 82 -0.93 12.09 23.94
CA GLY A 82 -1.23 13.49 24.14
C GLY A 82 -0.28 14.42 23.40
N LEU A 83 -0.84 15.12 22.42
CA LEU A 83 -0.46 16.47 22.06
C LEU A 83 -1.77 17.22 21.87
N GLY A 84 -2.02 18.18 22.77
CA GLY A 84 -3.14 19.09 22.66
C GLY A 84 -3.13 19.74 21.27
N ASN A 85 -4.33 19.86 20.69
CA ASN A 85 -4.63 20.17 19.28
C ASN A 85 -4.82 18.92 18.44
N ALA A 86 -5.90 18.18 18.70
CA ALA A 86 -6.53 17.43 17.62
C ALA A 86 -6.83 18.43 16.48
N PRO A 87 -6.23 18.30 15.29
CA PRO A 87 -6.71 19.08 14.16
C PRO A 87 -8.19 18.74 14.05
N LYS A 88 -9.04 19.77 14.14
CA LYS A 88 -10.44 19.63 13.77
C LYS A 88 -10.37 19.06 12.37
N TYR A 89 -10.70 17.77 12.21
CA TYR A 89 -10.92 17.17 10.90
C TYR A 89 -12.04 18.02 10.30
N GLY A 90 -11.64 19.06 9.57
CA GLY A 90 -12.56 19.90 8.84
C GLY A 90 -13.28 18.93 7.95
N ALA A 91 -14.60 18.83 8.13
CA ALA A 91 -15.50 18.05 7.30
C ALA A 91 -15.57 18.61 5.86
N ALA A 92 -14.44 19.01 5.29
CA ALA A 92 -14.24 19.07 3.85
C ALA A 92 -14.13 17.63 3.39
N GLY A 93 -15.30 17.00 3.21
CA GLY A 93 -15.42 15.63 2.77
C GLY A 93 -14.57 15.40 1.53
N MET A 94 -13.46 14.69 1.71
CA MET A 94 -12.84 13.93 0.64
C MET A 94 -13.76 12.74 0.34
N ARG A 95 -14.94 13.03 -0.24
CA ARG A 95 -15.61 12.09 -1.14
C ARG A 95 -14.74 11.97 -2.39
N GLY A 96 -13.55 11.40 -2.23
CA GLY A 96 -12.72 10.89 -3.31
C GLY A 96 -13.39 9.63 -3.86
N ARG A 97 -14.58 9.79 -4.44
CA ARG A 97 -14.98 8.92 -5.53
C ARG A 97 -13.87 9.10 -6.56
N PHE A 98 -13.05 8.08 -6.78
CA PHE A 98 -12.34 7.90 -8.03
C PHE A 98 -13.39 7.70 -9.14
N ASN A 99 -14.20 8.73 -9.40
CA ASN A 99 -14.95 8.86 -10.63
C ASN A 99 -13.92 9.32 -11.64
N ILE A 100 -13.37 8.36 -12.39
CA ILE A 100 -12.73 8.64 -13.66
C ILE A 100 -13.77 9.43 -14.48
N PRO A 101 -13.53 10.69 -14.88
CA PRO A 101 -14.50 11.41 -15.70
C PRO A 101 -14.64 10.65 -17.02
N SER A 102 -15.80 10.04 -17.26
CA SER A 102 -16.22 9.62 -18.60
C SER A 102 -16.50 10.88 -19.42
N ALA A 103 -15.45 11.56 -19.86
CA ALA A 103 -15.53 12.63 -20.84
C ALA A 103 -15.31 12.05 -22.23
N MET A 104 -16.33 11.36 -22.74
CA MET A 104 -16.55 11.21 -24.17
C MET A 104 -17.93 11.78 -24.47
N SER A 105 -18.00 13.10 -24.58
CA SER A 105 -19.05 13.76 -25.34
C SER A 105 -18.38 14.38 -26.56
N SER A 106 -18.49 13.64 -27.65
CA SER A 106 -18.44 14.11 -29.02
C SER A 106 -19.31 15.35 -29.19
N THR A 107 -18.71 16.46 -29.60
CA THR A 107 -19.44 17.55 -30.25
C THR A 107 -18.69 17.92 -31.53
N THR A 108 -19.27 17.46 -32.63
CA THR A 108 -19.07 17.97 -33.98
C THR A 108 -19.35 19.47 -34.00
N ASN A 109 -18.39 20.26 -34.45
CA ASN A 109 -18.65 21.57 -35.04
C ASN A 109 -17.89 21.66 -36.37
N THR A 110 -18.61 21.34 -37.43
CA THR A 110 -18.34 21.79 -38.79
C THR A 110 -18.72 23.27 -38.89
N GLY A 111 -17.74 24.12 -39.18
CA GLY A 111 -17.97 25.55 -39.44
C GLY A 111 -16.70 26.20 -39.96
N ALA A 112 -16.73 26.62 -41.22
CA ALA A 112 -15.63 27.09 -42.04
C ALA A 112 -15.01 28.43 -41.59
N ALA A 113 -13.71 28.62 -41.87
CA ALA A 113 -13.14 29.74 -42.65
C ALA A 113 -11.64 29.94 -42.33
N ALA A 114 -10.82 30.00 -43.38
CA ALA A 114 -9.42 30.45 -43.33
C ALA A 114 -9.35 31.97 -43.03
N PRO A 115 -8.21 32.49 -42.52
CA PRO A 115 -7.16 32.93 -43.44
C PRO A 115 -5.71 32.69 -42.96
N ARG A 116 -4.80 32.73 -43.96
CA ARG A 116 -3.35 32.80 -43.84
C ARG A 116 -2.90 34.02 -43.02
N GLN A 117 -1.87 33.85 -42.19
CA GLN A 117 -0.81 34.84 -42.02
C GLN A 117 0.50 34.17 -41.60
N GLN A 118 1.56 34.49 -42.37
CA GLN A 118 2.96 34.18 -42.13
C GLN A 118 3.61 35.28 -41.28
N GLY A 119 4.57 34.90 -40.44
CA GLY A 119 5.51 35.77 -39.73
C GLY A 119 6.13 34.97 -38.57
N ALA A 120 7.23 34.24 -38.78
CA ALA A 120 8.62 34.70 -38.79
C ALA A 120 9.13 35.19 -37.41
N GLY A 121 9.97 34.36 -36.80
CA GLY A 121 10.99 34.77 -35.82
C GLY A 121 10.62 34.67 -34.34
N ALA A 122 10.93 33.54 -33.71
CA ALA A 122 11.19 33.49 -32.27
C ALA A 122 12.06 32.27 -31.96
N ASP A 123 13.13 32.51 -31.22
CA ASP A 123 14.20 31.58 -30.90
C ASP A 123 13.69 30.31 -30.19
N ASP A 124 14.00 29.15 -30.76
CA ASP A 124 13.78 27.83 -30.17
C ASP A 124 14.76 27.60 -29.00
N GLN A 125 14.55 28.31 -27.89
CA GLN A 125 14.91 27.75 -26.59
C GLN A 125 13.88 26.66 -26.28
N ALA A 126 14.23 25.43 -26.69
CA ALA A 126 13.60 24.22 -26.22
C ALA A 126 13.79 24.11 -24.70
N ALA A 127 12.95 24.84 -23.95
CA ALA A 127 12.73 24.61 -22.54
C ALA A 127 12.29 23.15 -22.43
N ALA A 128 13.23 22.31 -22.00
CA ALA A 128 13.02 20.89 -21.75
C ALA A 128 11.81 20.79 -20.83
N LYS A 129 10.65 20.47 -21.42
CA LYS A 129 9.43 20.23 -20.66
C LYS A 129 9.81 19.24 -19.56
N PRO A 130 9.54 19.56 -18.29
CA PRO A 130 9.89 18.70 -17.17
C PRO A 130 9.46 17.27 -17.54
N GLY A 131 10.44 16.37 -17.68
CA GLY A 131 10.20 15.06 -18.27
C GLY A 131 9.06 14.36 -17.52
N ALA A 132 8.27 13.53 -18.20
CA ALA A 132 7.07 12.88 -17.64
C ALA A 132 7.27 12.26 -16.23
N TRP A 133 8.51 11.92 -15.86
CA TRP A 133 8.94 11.52 -14.51
C TRP A 133 8.71 12.57 -13.41
N GLN A 134 8.93 13.86 -13.69
CA GLN A 134 8.71 14.94 -12.72
C GLN A 134 7.22 15.16 -12.45
N ALA A 135 6.35 14.95 -13.44
CA ALA A 135 4.89 14.96 -13.22
C ALA A 135 4.42 13.78 -12.37
N VAL A 136 5.04 12.60 -12.55
CA VAL A 136 4.76 11.42 -11.72
C VAL A 136 5.26 11.60 -10.29
N ALA A 137 6.45 12.17 -10.11
CA ALA A 137 6.97 12.52 -8.78
C ALA A 137 6.11 13.61 -8.11
N ALA A 138 5.62 14.58 -8.87
CA ALA A 138 4.68 15.59 -8.39
C ALA A 138 3.33 14.98 -7.99
N ALA A 139 2.82 13.99 -8.72
CA ALA A 139 1.60 13.26 -8.35
C ALA A 139 1.79 12.44 -7.07
N ALA A 140 2.93 11.75 -6.92
CA ALA A 140 3.28 11.06 -5.68
C ALA A 140 3.44 12.05 -4.50
N ALA A 141 4.00 13.24 -4.74
CA ALA A 141 4.14 14.30 -3.75
C ALA A 141 2.78 14.96 -3.39
N MET A 142 1.84 15.04 -4.33
CA MET A 142 0.47 15.49 -4.06
C MET A 142 -0.29 14.50 -3.16
N ASP A 143 -0.09 13.20 -3.34
CA ASP A 143 -0.64 12.19 -2.43
C ASP A 143 0.03 12.25 -1.04
N ASP A 144 1.33 12.54 -0.98
CA ASP A 144 2.03 12.77 0.30
C ASP A 144 1.42 13.95 1.08
N ALA A 145 1.01 15.01 0.40
CA ALA A 145 0.32 16.14 1.01
C ALA A 145 -1.14 15.82 1.36
N ALA A 146 -1.87 15.10 0.51
CA ALA A 146 -3.27 14.76 0.74
C ALA A 146 -3.48 13.84 1.96
N TYR A 147 -2.48 12.98 2.25
CA TYR A 147 -2.52 12.06 3.39
C TYR A 147 -1.66 12.49 4.57
N SER A 148 -1.19 13.75 4.62
CA SER A 148 -0.34 14.24 5.71
C SER A 148 -0.98 14.08 7.08
N ASP A 149 -2.28 14.36 7.17
CA ASP A 149 -3.02 14.36 8.45
C ASP A 149 -3.28 12.94 8.93
N VAL A 150 -3.65 12.05 8.00
CA VAL A 150 -3.87 10.62 8.27
C VAL A 150 -2.58 9.94 8.74
N ARG A 151 -1.42 10.35 8.21
CA ARG A 151 -0.10 9.82 8.62
C ARG A 151 0.28 10.16 10.06
N GLN A 152 -0.25 11.27 10.59
CA GLN A 152 0.05 11.69 11.95
C GLN A 152 -0.73 10.88 13.00
N VAL A 153 -1.78 10.16 12.59
CA VAL A 153 -2.51 9.26 13.48
C VAL A 153 -1.55 8.14 13.95
N PRO A 154 -1.30 7.99 15.27
CA PRO A 154 -0.26 7.09 15.78
C PRO A 154 -0.50 5.62 15.43
N VAL A 155 -1.77 5.20 15.36
CA VAL A 155 -2.18 3.87 14.89
C VAL A 155 -1.80 3.66 13.43
N VAL A 156 -2.04 4.66 12.57
CA VAL A 156 -1.68 4.57 11.15
C VAL A 156 -0.16 4.54 10.98
N LYS A 157 0.57 5.37 11.73
CA LYS A 157 2.04 5.37 11.73
C LYS A 157 2.61 3.99 12.11
N SER A 158 2.07 3.38 13.16
CA SER A 158 2.46 2.04 13.61
C SER A 158 2.09 0.95 12.59
N ALA A 159 0.93 1.07 11.96
CA ALA A 159 0.51 0.15 10.89
C ALA A 159 1.38 0.28 9.64
N MET A 160 1.76 1.48 9.24
CA MET A 160 2.67 1.71 8.11
C MET A 160 4.06 1.14 8.38
N SER A 161 4.55 1.28 9.60
CA SER A 161 5.86 0.79 10.00
C SER A 161 5.89 -0.74 10.08
N LEU A 162 4.81 -1.35 10.60
CA LEU A 162 4.60 -2.79 10.54
C LEU A 162 4.44 -3.32 9.11
N ALA A 163 3.70 -2.62 8.25
CA ALA A 163 3.55 -3.01 6.85
C ALA A 163 4.89 -3.00 6.10
N GLU A 164 5.76 -2.04 6.40
CA GLU A 164 7.12 -1.98 5.87
C GLU A 164 7.96 -3.18 6.36
N LEU A 165 7.88 -3.51 7.65
CA LEU A 165 8.55 -4.68 8.23
C LEU A 165 8.09 -5.98 7.55
N VAL A 166 6.77 -6.20 7.45
CA VAL A 166 6.16 -7.37 6.80
C VAL A 166 6.63 -7.48 5.35
N ALA A 167 6.64 -6.37 4.60
CA ALA A 167 7.09 -6.36 3.22
C ALA A 167 8.60 -6.63 3.06
N LYS A 168 9.45 -6.05 3.92
CA LYS A 168 10.91 -6.24 3.87
C LYS A 168 11.34 -7.64 4.28
N LEU A 169 10.59 -8.26 5.19
CA LEU A 169 10.83 -9.63 5.63
C LEU A 169 10.24 -10.69 4.67
N GLY A 170 9.51 -10.29 3.62
CA GLY A 170 8.84 -11.23 2.71
C GLY A 170 7.72 -12.01 3.41
N ILE A 171 7.14 -11.46 4.48
CA ILE A 171 6.05 -12.11 5.21
C ILE A 171 4.79 -12.06 4.33
N GLY A 172 4.25 -13.23 4.00
CA GLY A 172 3.03 -13.33 3.23
C GLY A 172 3.22 -13.33 1.71
N GLU A 173 4.38 -13.72 1.21
CA GLU A 173 4.55 -14.04 -0.21
C GLU A 173 3.43 -14.97 -0.71
N GLY A 174 2.88 -14.66 -1.89
CA GLY A 174 1.74 -15.36 -2.46
C GLY A 174 0.36 -14.89 -1.97
N ARG A 175 0.28 -14.02 -0.95
CA ARG A 175 -0.99 -13.43 -0.51
C ARG A 175 -1.26 -12.08 -1.17
N PRO A 176 -2.53 -11.74 -1.43
CA PRO A 176 -2.86 -10.44 -2.00
C PRO A 176 -2.54 -9.32 -1.00
N PRO A 177 -1.97 -8.19 -1.46
CA PRO A 177 -1.54 -7.10 -0.59
C PRO A 177 -2.70 -6.46 0.19
N ARG A 178 -3.94 -6.53 -0.33
CA ARG A 178 -5.15 -6.08 0.37
C ARG A 178 -5.37 -6.85 1.67
N THR A 179 -5.21 -8.18 1.61
CA THR A 179 -5.39 -9.05 2.78
C THR A 179 -4.27 -8.85 3.79
N LEU A 180 -3.02 -8.68 3.32
CA LEU A 180 -1.90 -8.38 4.23
C LEU A 180 -2.07 -7.01 4.90
N ALA A 181 -2.43 -5.97 4.15
CA ALA A 181 -2.69 -4.63 4.70
C ALA A 181 -3.83 -4.65 5.73
N GLY A 182 -4.94 -5.34 5.42
CA GLY A 182 -6.05 -5.52 6.36
C GLY A 182 -5.65 -6.29 7.62
N ALA A 183 -4.85 -7.35 7.48
CA ALA A 183 -4.33 -8.11 8.60
C ALA A 183 -3.39 -7.27 9.49
N VAL A 184 -2.53 -6.44 8.89
CA VAL A 184 -1.67 -5.49 9.61
C VAL A 184 -2.51 -4.49 10.42
N LEU A 185 -3.59 -3.96 9.84
CA LEU A 185 -4.50 -3.07 10.56
C LEU A 185 -5.20 -3.78 11.73
N MET A 186 -5.65 -5.03 11.55
CA MET A 186 -6.22 -5.83 12.63
C MET A 186 -5.23 -6.09 13.78
N LEU A 187 -3.92 -6.20 13.48
CA LEU A 187 -2.88 -6.40 14.49
C LEU A 187 -2.64 -5.14 15.33
N VAL A 188 -2.61 -3.99 14.67
CA VAL A 188 -2.27 -2.72 15.31
C VAL A 188 -3.46 -2.14 16.06
N MET A 189 -4.67 -2.25 15.49
CA MET A 189 -5.89 -1.70 16.08
C MET A 189 -6.56 -2.65 17.09
N GLY A 190 -6.28 -3.96 16.99
CA GLY A 190 -6.89 -4.98 17.85
C GLY A 190 -6.69 -4.74 19.36
N PRO A 191 -5.48 -4.40 19.84
CA PRO A 191 -5.24 -4.07 21.25
C PRO A 191 -6.04 -2.85 21.71
N GLU A 192 -6.12 -1.79 20.90
CA GLU A 192 -6.84 -0.56 21.28
C GLU A 192 -8.34 -0.79 21.38
N VAL A 193 -8.89 -1.63 20.49
CA VAL A 193 -10.25 -2.14 20.59
C VAL A 193 -10.44 -2.98 21.86
N ARG A 194 -9.50 -3.87 22.18
CA ARG A 194 -9.61 -4.75 23.36
C ARG A 194 -9.52 -3.99 24.68
N ASN A 195 -8.71 -2.93 24.72
CA ASN A 195 -8.55 -2.05 25.86
C ASN A 195 -9.72 -1.07 26.04
N GLY A 196 -10.73 -1.12 25.15
CA GLY A 196 -11.90 -0.25 25.20
C GLY A 196 -11.62 1.21 24.84
N GLN A 197 -10.44 1.52 24.29
CA GLN A 197 -10.14 2.86 23.80
C GLN A 197 -10.99 3.20 22.57
N VAL A 198 -11.26 2.19 21.74
CA VAL A 198 -12.10 2.30 20.56
C VAL A 198 -13.47 1.67 20.84
N PRO A 199 -14.58 2.38 20.60
CA PRO A 199 -15.94 1.86 20.78
C PRO A 199 -16.38 0.94 19.62
N LEU A 200 -15.52 0.03 19.20
CA LEU A 200 -15.79 -0.97 18.16
C LEU A 200 -15.52 -2.35 18.73
N SER A 201 -16.39 -3.33 18.46
CA SER A 201 -16.07 -4.71 18.78
C SER A 201 -14.97 -5.23 17.84
N SER A 202 -14.18 -6.21 18.29
CA SER A 202 -13.16 -6.85 17.45
C SER A 202 -13.74 -7.45 16.16
N LEU A 203 -14.99 -7.93 16.25
CA LEU A 203 -15.74 -8.45 15.12
C LEU A 203 -16.19 -7.35 14.15
N ALA A 204 -16.66 -6.21 14.66
CA ALA A 204 -17.03 -5.06 13.84
C ALA A 204 -15.82 -4.47 13.10
N LEU A 205 -14.65 -4.42 13.75
CA LEU A 205 -13.41 -4.00 13.10
C LEU A 205 -13.04 -4.93 11.94
N ALA A 206 -13.09 -6.25 12.15
CA ALA A 206 -12.80 -7.22 11.10
C ALA A 206 -13.80 -7.13 9.94
N GLU A 207 -15.06 -6.83 10.23
CA GLU A 207 -16.12 -6.57 9.26
C GLU A 207 -15.86 -5.34 8.41
N ALA A 208 -15.56 -4.21 9.05
CA ALA A 208 -15.22 -2.97 8.35
C ALA A 208 -14.00 -3.18 7.45
N ILE A 209 -12.92 -3.79 7.97
CA ILE A 209 -11.71 -4.06 7.19
C ILE A 209 -12.00 -5.02 6.03
N SER A 210 -12.82 -6.05 6.23
CA SER A 210 -13.22 -6.98 5.18
C SER A 210 -14.00 -6.29 4.07
N ALA A 211 -14.92 -5.38 4.43
CA ALA A 211 -15.70 -4.59 3.48
C ALA A 211 -14.81 -3.69 2.61
N PHE A 212 -13.83 -3.00 3.20
CA PHE A 212 -12.94 -2.09 2.47
C PHE A 212 -11.84 -2.78 1.67
N SER A 213 -11.28 -3.86 2.22
CA SER A 213 -10.21 -4.61 1.54
C SER A 213 -10.74 -5.54 0.44
N HIS A 214 -12.07 -5.75 0.39
CA HIS A 214 -12.71 -6.79 -0.42
C HIS A 214 -12.10 -8.18 -0.20
N ALA A 215 -11.52 -8.41 0.99
CA ALA A 215 -10.91 -9.68 1.36
C ALA A 215 -11.87 -10.47 2.25
N ASN A 216 -11.91 -11.79 2.06
CA ASN A 216 -12.65 -12.69 2.93
C ASN A 216 -12.14 -12.57 4.38
N LYS A 217 -13.05 -12.48 5.35
CA LYS A 217 -12.74 -12.46 6.79
C LYS A 217 -11.82 -13.61 7.20
N ALA A 218 -12.07 -14.82 6.71
CA ALA A 218 -11.22 -15.99 7.01
C ALA A 218 -9.77 -15.77 6.54
N ALA A 219 -9.60 -15.28 5.31
CA ALA A 219 -8.28 -14.98 4.75
C ALA A 219 -7.55 -13.88 5.52
N LEU A 220 -8.26 -12.88 6.06
CA LEU A 220 -7.70 -11.85 6.92
C LEU A 220 -7.19 -12.42 8.24
N TYR A 221 -7.98 -13.26 8.92
CA TYR A 221 -7.57 -13.92 10.17
C TYR A 221 -6.39 -14.89 9.95
N ASP A 222 -6.38 -15.62 8.84
CA ASP A 222 -5.27 -16.51 8.50
C ASP A 222 -3.99 -15.72 8.21
N ALA A 223 -4.10 -14.63 7.44
CA ALA A 223 -2.97 -13.73 7.20
C ALA A 223 -2.47 -13.09 8.49
N LYS A 224 -3.38 -12.68 9.38
CA LYS A 224 -3.06 -12.15 10.71
C LYS A 224 -2.24 -13.15 11.53
N ARG A 225 -2.74 -14.39 11.67
CA ARG A 225 -2.05 -15.46 12.43
C ARG A 225 -0.67 -15.77 11.85
N MET A 226 -0.56 -15.80 10.53
CA MET A 226 0.71 -16.03 9.84
C MET A 226 1.72 -14.89 10.10
N ILE A 227 1.26 -13.63 10.04
CA ILE A 227 2.11 -12.47 10.37
C ILE A 227 2.55 -12.54 11.85
N GLU A 228 1.64 -12.82 12.79
CA GLU A 228 1.99 -12.99 14.21
C GLU A 228 3.05 -14.09 14.40
N ALA A 229 2.85 -15.26 13.79
CA ALA A 229 3.77 -16.38 13.92
C ALA A 229 5.18 -16.03 13.39
N GLN A 230 5.27 -15.40 12.22
CA GLN A 230 6.57 -15.00 11.66
C GLN A 230 7.23 -13.86 12.44
N LEU A 231 6.46 -12.91 12.94
CA LEU A 231 7.00 -11.86 13.82
C LEU A 231 7.50 -12.45 15.14
N MET A 232 6.84 -13.45 15.69
CA MET A 232 7.29 -14.17 16.88
C MET A 232 8.59 -14.94 16.62
N GLN A 233 8.72 -15.60 15.46
CA GLN A 233 9.97 -16.26 15.05
C GLN A 233 11.13 -15.27 14.93
N VAL A 234 10.88 -14.11 14.30
CA VAL A 234 11.88 -13.04 14.15
C VAL A 234 12.22 -12.41 15.51
N ALA A 235 11.22 -12.22 16.36
CA ALA A 235 11.41 -11.71 17.73
C ALA A 235 12.28 -12.66 18.56
N ALA A 236 12.13 -13.98 18.41
CA ALA A 236 12.93 -14.98 19.11
C ALA A 236 14.43 -14.92 18.77
N LEU A 237 14.81 -14.30 17.65
CA LEU A 237 16.22 -14.07 17.29
C LEU A 237 16.85 -12.92 18.11
N LEU A 238 16.04 -12.06 18.73
CA LEU A 238 16.55 -10.96 19.55
C LEU A 238 16.95 -11.46 20.95
N PRO A 239 17.95 -10.84 21.60
CA PRO A 239 18.34 -11.19 22.97
C PRO A 239 17.19 -11.06 23.99
N MET A 240 16.28 -10.12 23.76
CA MET A 240 15.08 -9.92 24.59
C MET A 240 13.84 -10.68 24.06
N GLY A 241 14.00 -11.47 23.00
CA GLY A 241 12.93 -12.15 22.29
C GLY A 241 12.11 -13.10 23.15
N ALA A 242 12.75 -13.73 24.14
CA ALA A 242 12.10 -14.68 25.05
C ALA A 242 10.97 -14.05 25.89
N ALA A 243 11.03 -12.73 26.13
CA ALA A 243 9.98 -12.01 26.86
C ALA A 243 8.78 -11.64 25.98
N ILE A 244 8.91 -11.71 24.65
CA ILE A 244 7.86 -11.33 23.72
C ILE A 244 6.93 -12.52 23.53
N THR A 245 5.74 -12.44 24.14
CA THR A 245 4.63 -13.37 23.94
C THR A 245 3.65 -12.85 22.87
N GLN A 246 2.75 -13.70 22.39
CA GLN A 246 1.70 -13.30 21.43
C GLN A 246 0.82 -12.16 21.97
N GLN A 247 0.62 -12.09 23.30
CA GLN A 247 -0.20 -11.05 23.94
C GLN A 247 0.54 -9.71 24.03
N THR A 248 1.86 -9.75 24.25
CA THR A 248 2.70 -8.56 24.37
C THR A 248 3.24 -8.07 23.03
N LEU A 249 3.21 -8.91 21.99
CA LEU A 249 3.71 -8.60 20.65
C LEU A 249 3.25 -7.21 20.15
N PRO A 250 1.98 -6.79 20.29
CA PRO A 250 1.55 -5.49 19.81
C PRO A 250 2.26 -4.29 20.47
N ALA A 251 2.58 -4.41 21.77
CA ALA A 251 3.30 -3.38 22.51
C ALA A 251 4.77 -3.24 22.05
N TYR A 252 5.36 -4.32 21.53
CA TYR A 252 6.73 -4.33 21.00
C TYR A 252 6.82 -3.99 19.50
N LEU A 253 5.71 -3.83 18.79
CA LEU A 253 5.72 -3.50 17.35
C LEU A 253 6.55 -2.25 16.99
N PRO A 254 6.49 -1.13 17.76
CA PRO A 254 7.32 0.03 17.45
C PRO A 254 8.83 -0.27 17.55
N LEU A 255 9.22 -1.10 18.52
CA LEU A 255 10.61 -1.53 18.71
C LEU A 255 11.06 -2.48 17.60
N LEU A 256 10.23 -3.47 17.24
CA LEU A 256 10.51 -4.34 16.10
C LEU A 256 10.63 -3.54 14.79
N SER A 257 9.82 -2.49 14.66
CA SER A 257 9.87 -1.60 13.52
C SER A 257 11.12 -0.72 13.47
N SER A 258 11.70 -0.32 14.60
CA SER A 258 12.97 0.43 14.58
C SER A 258 14.16 -0.48 14.24
N LEU A 259 14.06 -1.77 14.56
CA LEU A 259 15.09 -2.78 14.29
C LEU A 259 14.93 -3.49 12.95
N VAL A 260 14.05 -3.03 12.05
CA VAL A 260 13.74 -3.68 10.75
C VAL A 260 14.98 -4.10 9.98
N HIS A 261 15.98 -3.22 9.84
CA HIS A 261 17.17 -3.51 9.05
C HIS A 261 18.02 -4.63 9.67
N THR A 262 18.18 -4.60 11.00
CA THR A 262 18.88 -5.64 11.76
C THR A 262 18.14 -6.97 11.67
N LEU A 263 16.82 -6.96 11.84
CA LEU A 263 15.99 -8.17 11.75
C LEU A 263 16.02 -8.81 10.37
N VAL A 264 15.99 -8.00 9.30
CA VAL A 264 16.14 -8.49 7.92
C VAL A 264 17.52 -9.11 7.70
N ALA A 265 18.59 -8.48 8.21
CA ALA A 265 19.95 -9.02 8.11
C ALA A 265 20.08 -10.36 8.87
N MET A 266 19.55 -10.42 10.09
CA MET A 266 19.55 -11.65 10.91
C MET A 266 18.75 -12.77 10.26
N LYS A 267 17.55 -12.48 9.76
CA LYS A 267 16.71 -13.47 9.06
C LYS A 267 17.44 -14.03 7.84
N ARG A 268 18.03 -13.17 7.01
CA ARG A 268 18.82 -13.61 5.85
C ARG A 268 20.05 -14.45 6.24
N ALA A 269 20.72 -14.10 7.33
CA ALA A 269 21.83 -14.89 7.84
C ALA A 269 21.37 -16.29 8.29
N THR A 270 20.21 -16.39 8.95
CA THR A 270 19.65 -17.68 9.38
C THR A 270 19.18 -18.55 8.20
N GLU A 271 18.54 -17.95 7.19
CA GLU A 271 18.11 -18.66 5.97
C GLU A 271 19.30 -19.10 5.12
N GLY A 272 20.33 -18.27 5.02
CA GLY A 272 21.59 -18.61 4.34
C GLY A 272 22.30 -19.78 5.01
N ALA A 273 22.39 -19.79 6.34
CA ALA A 273 23.02 -20.88 7.09
C ALA A 273 22.31 -22.23 6.86
N ALA A 274 20.97 -22.24 6.86
CA ALA A 274 20.17 -23.44 6.61
C ALA A 274 20.29 -23.97 5.17
N GLY A 275 20.52 -23.09 4.19
CA GLY A 275 20.71 -23.49 2.79
C GLY A 275 22.03 -24.22 2.52
N THR A 276 23.10 -23.87 3.24
CA THR A 276 24.44 -24.46 3.02
C THR A 276 24.59 -25.89 3.51
N THR A 277 23.77 -26.35 4.47
CA THR A 277 23.85 -27.72 5.00
C THR A 277 23.11 -28.75 4.15
N ALA A 278 22.28 -28.33 3.20
CA ALA A 278 21.54 -29.24 2.31
C ALA A 278 22.32 -29.66 1.04
N ALA A 279 23.51 -29.10 0.81
CA ALA A 279 24.37 -29.42 -0.34
C ALA A 279 25.62 -30.22 0.05
N LEU A 280 25.50 -31.15 1.02
CA LEU A 280 26.51 -32.19 1.16
C LEU A 280 26.36 -33.15 -0.03
N PRO A 281 27.39 -33.34 -0.89
CA PRO A 281 27.26 -34.21 -2.04
C PRO A 281 26.97 -35.62 -1.55
N ALA A 282 25.87 -36.19 -2.02
CA ALA A 282 25.61 -37.62 -1.92
C ALA A 282 26.80 -38.32 -2.59
N ALA A 283 27.73 -38.81 -1.78
CA ALA A 283 28.78 -39.70 -2.23
C ALA A 283 28.08 -40.92 -2.83
N ALA A 284 28.13 -41.01 -4.16
CA ALA A 284 27.64 -42.17 -4.89
C ALA A 284 28.49 -43.40 -4.50
N PRO A 285 27.87 -44.59 -4.39
CA PRO A 285 28.58 -45.84 -4.12
C PRO A 285 29.49 -46.26 -5.29
#